data_AF-A0A528UDD8-F1
#
_entry.id   AF-A0A528UDD8-F1
#
_cell.length_a   1.000
_cell.length_b   1.000
_cell.length_c   1.000
_cell.angle_alpha   90.00
_cell.angle_beta   90.00
_cell.angle_gamma   90.00
#
_symmetry.space_group_name_H-M   'P 1'
#
loop_
_entity.id
_entity.type
_entity.pdbx_description
1 polymer ?
#
loop_
_entity_poly.entity_id
_entity_poly.type
_entity_poly.pdbx_seq_one_letter_code
_entity_poly.pdbx_strand_id
1 'polypeptide(L)'
;MTEIDPKTFLTAIFNAAVAAADPQRTIRDHLPARPKGRTIVVGAGKGSAQMAAAFEKVWDGPIEGLVVTRYGYAAASQRIEIIEAAHPVPD
;
A
#
# COMPACT_ATOMS: atom_id res chain seq x y z
N MET A 1 -36.76 17.99 1.69
CA MET A 1 -35.52 17.29 2.13
C MET A 1 -35.72 15.83 1.82
N THR A 2 -34.93 15.25 0.92
CA THR A 2 -34.99 13.81 0.64
C THR A 2 -34.63 13.07 1.92
N GLU A 3 -35.48 12.15 2.34
CA GLU A 3 -35.21 11.31 3.50
C GLU A 3 -33.97 10.47 3.20
N ILE A 4 -32.93 10.63 4.03
CA ILE A 4 -31.67 9.91 3.84
C ILE A 4 -31.83 8.54 4.51
N ASP A 5 -31.71 7.45 3.74
CA ASP A 5 -31.57 6.11 4.31
C ASP A 5 -30.27 6.05 5.14
N PRO A 6 -30.34 5.88 6.48
CA PRO A 6 -29.16 5.97 7.33
C PRO A 6 -28.11 4.91 6.99
N LYS A 7 -28.53 3.70 6.59
CA LYS A 7 -27.62 2.62 6.25
C LYS A 7 -26.79 2.97 5.01
N THR A 8 -27.45 3.41 3.94
CA THR A 8 -26.79 3.83 2.70
C THR A 8 -25.82 4.99 2.96
N PHE A 9 -26.24 6.00 3.73
CA PHE A 9 -25.40 7.15 4.04
C PHE A 9 -24.15 6.77 4.85
N LEU A 10 -24.30 6.01 5.93
CA LEU A 10 -23.17 5.57 6.75
C LEU A 10 -22.23 4.63 5.99
N THR A 11 -22.77 3.76 5.15
CA THR A 11 -21.97 2.89 4.28
C THR A 11 -21.15 3.70 3.27
N ALA A 12 -21.72 4.77 2.71
CA ALA A 12 -21.01 5.67 1.81
C ALA A 12 -19.84 6.38 2.53
N ILE A 13 -20.03 6.82 3.77
CA ILE A 13 -18.95 7.42 4.59
C ILE A 13 -17.85 6.38 4.87
N PHE A 14 -18.21 5.17 5.26
CA PHE A 14 -17.25 4.09 5.49
C PHE A 14 -16.43 3.79 4.23
N ASN A 15 -17.10 3.63 3.08
CA ASN A 15 -16.42 3.37 1.81
C ASN A 15 -15.49 4.51 1.41
N ALA A 16 -15.88 5.76 1.64
CA ALA A 16 -15.02 6.93 1.40
C ALA A 16 -13.77 6.89 2.29
N ALA A 17 -13.91 6.53 3.57
CA ALA A 17 -12.78 6.40 4.49
C ALA A 17 -11.83 5.25 4.10
N VAL A 18 -12.37 4.09 3.71
CA VAL A 18 -11.56 2.97 3.20
C VAL A 18 -10.81 3.37 1.93
N ALA A 19 -11.50 4.04 1.00
CA ALA A 19 -10.88 4.50 -0.25
C ALA A 19 -9.78 5.54 -0.02
N ALA A 20 -9.91 6.40 1.00
CA ALA A 20 -8.86 7.35 1.38
C ALA A 20 -7.58 6.66 1.92
N ALA A 21 -7.73 5.47 2.50
CA ALA A 21 -6.64 4.64 3.01
C ALA A 21 -6.10 3.60 2.01
N ASP A 22 -6.66 3.53 0.79
CA ASP A 22 -6.23 2.58 -0.23
C ASP A 22 -4.85 2.96 -0.81
N PRO A 23 -3.80 2.15 -0.62
CA PRO A 23 -2.45 2.48 -1.09
C PRO A 23 -2.36 2.69 -2.60
N GLN A 24 -3.25 2.09 -3.42
CA GLN A 24 -3.27 2.33 -4.87
C GLN A 24 -3.65 3.77 -5.23
N ARG A 25 -4.39 4.46 -4.35
CA ARG A 25 -4.76 5.86 -4.49
C ARG A 25 -3.77 6.75 -3.76
N THR A 26 -3.61 6.53 -2.46
CA THR A 26 -2.91 7.45 -1.56
C THR A 26 -1.43 7.58 -1.89
N ILE A 27 -0.76 6.50 -2.32
CA ILE A 27 0.68 6.57 -2.64
C ILE A 27 0.92 7.51 -3.83
N ARG A 28 0.12 7.41 -4.88
CA ARG A 28 0.26 8.25 -6.09
C ARG A 28 0.22 9.73 -5.75
N ASP A 29 -0.70 10.12 -4.87
CA ASP A 29 -0.96 11.53 -4.53
C ASP A 29 0.11 12.14 -3.60
N HIS A 30 0.92 11.30 -2.96
CA HIS A 30 1.91 11.71 -1.97
C HIS A 30 3.35 11.33 -2.32
N LEU A 31 3.63 10.96 -3.57
CA LEU A 31 4.99 10.68 -4.01
C LEU A 31 5.87 11.94 -3.91
N PRO A 32 7.09 11.82 -3.37
CA PRO A 32 8.07 12.90 -3.48
C PRO A 32 8.56 13.03 -4.93
N ALA A 33 9.19 14.16 -5.24
CA ALA A 33 9.98 14.27 -6.45
C ALA A 33 11.09 13.20 -6.45
N ARG A 34 11.44 12.68 -7.63
CA ARG A 34 12.46 11.64 -7.76
C ARG A 34 13.80 12.14 -7.21
N PRO A 35 14.42 11.46 -6.24
CA PRO A 35 15.72 11.83 -5.71
C PRO A 35 16.81 11.63 -6.78
N LYS A 36 17.96 12.29 -6.57
CA LYS A 36 19.16 11.99 -7.37
C LYS A 36 19.73 10.64 -6.93
N GLY A 37 20.14 9.81 -7.90
CA GLY A 37 20.78 8.52 -7.63
C GLY A 37 19.78 7.36 -7.51
N ARG A 38 20.08 6.40 -6.63
CA ARG A 38 19.31 5.15 -6.46
C ARG A 38 18.09 5.39 -5.57
N THR A 39 16.99 4.73 -5.91
CA THR A 39 15.78 4.68 -5.07
C THR A 39 15.66 3.28 -4.49
N ILE A 40 15.80 3.18 -3.16
CA ILE A 40 15.71 1.91 -2.43
C ILE A 40 14.40 1.89 -1.65
N VAL A 41 13.60 0.84 -1.84
CA VAL A 41 12.33 0.64 -1.13
C VAL A 41 12.54 -0.33 0.03
N VAL A 42 12.26 0.11 1.25
CA VAL A 42 12.27 -0.74 2.45
C VAL A 42 10.93 -0.61 3.14
N GLY A 43 10.36 -1.73 3.57
CA GLY A 43 9.06 -1.73 4.22
C GLY A 43 8.84 -2.95 5.10
N ALA A 44 8.04 -2.76 6.15
CA ALA A 44 7.62 -3.82 7.05
C ALA A 44 6.18 -3.57 7.51
N GLY A 45 5.39 -4.63 7.65
CA GLY A 45 4.04 -4.56 8.21
C GLY A 45 2.98 -5.32 7.41
N LYS A 46 1.77 -5.43 7.96
CA LYS A 46 0.70 -6.28 7.40
C LYS A 46 0.24 -5.88 6.00
N GLY A 47 0.33 -4.58 5.65
CA GLY A 47 -0.04 -4.05 4.34
C GLY A 47 1.16 -3.64 3.48
N SER A 48 2.39 -3.93 3.94
CA SER A 48 3.61 -3.42 3.29
C SER A 48 3.78 -3.95 1.87
N ALA A 49 3.42 -5.22 1.62
CA ALA A 49 3.50 -5.84 0.30
C ALA A 49 2.56 -5.14 -0.71
N GLN A 50 1.33 -4.83 -0.32
CA GLN A 50 0.36 -4.12 -1.16
C GLN A 50 0.79 -2.67 -1.40
N MET A 51 1.37 -2.01 -0.38
CA MET A 51 1.96 -0.68 -0.52
C MET A 51 3.14 -0.68 -1.48
N ALA A 52 4.04 -1.66 -1.39
CA ALA A 52 5.18 -1.83 -2.28
C ALA A 52 4.73 -2.04 -3.73
N ALA A 53 3.77 -2.95 -3.96
CA ALA A 53 3.20 -3.20 -5.27
C ALA A 53 2.47 -1.97 -5.85
N ALA A 54 1.80 -1.18 -5.01
CA ALA A 54 1.19 0.08 -5.41
C ALA A 54 2.25 1.11 -5.82
N PHE A 55 3.30 1.30 -5.00
CA PHE A 55 4.42 2.20 -5.28
C PHE A 55 5.13 1.82 -6.59
N GLU A 56 5.43 0.54 -6.79
CA GLU A 56 6.07 0.03 -8.01
C GLU A 56 5.30 0.39 -9.28
N LYS A 57 3.96 0.41 -9.25
CA LYS A 57 3.15 0.76 -10.43
C LYS A 57 3.24 2.24 -10.82
N VAL A 58 3.51 3.12 -9.87
CA VAL A 58 3.41 4.57 -10.06
C VAL A 58 4.76 5.28 -10.10
N TRP A 59 5.83 4.62 -9.65
CA TRP A 59 7.15 5.23 -9.63
C TRP A 59 7.83 5.26 -11.00
N ASP A 60 8.14 6.46 -11.47
CA ASP A 60 8.81 6.71 -12.75
C ASP A 60 10.34 6.75 -12.61
N GLY A 61 10.92 5.56 -12.45
CA GLY A 61 12.36 5.39 -12.41
C GLY A 61 12.82 4.00 -11.97
N PRO A 62 14.15 3.77 -11.99
CA PRO A 62 14.73 2.55 -11.44
C PRO A 62 14.50 2.49 -9.94
N ILE A 63 14.05 1.33 -9.46
CA ILE A 63 13.84 1.00 -8.05
C ILE A 63 14.33 -0.41 -7.80
N GLU A 64 14.71 -0.64 -6.55
CA GLU A 64 15.06 -1.95 -6.00
C GLU A 64 14.76 -1.91 -4.49
N GLY A 65 14.78 -3.05 -3.83
CA GLY A 65 14.66 -3.10 -2.38
C GLY A 65 13.96 -4.35 -1.89
N LEU A 66 13.64 -4.36 -0.59
CA LEU A 66 13.08 -5.50 0.10
C LEU A 66 11.98 -5.05 1.07
N VAL A 67 10.87 -5.78 1.07
CA VAL A 67 9.72 -5.53 1.93
C VAL A 67 9.30 -6.83 2.60
N VAL A 68 9.07 -6.77 3.91
CA VAL A 68 8.57 -7.90 4.71
C VAL A 68 7.10 -7.74 5.06
N THR A 69 6.32 -8.80 4.84
CA THR A 69 4.92 -8.92 5.29
C THR A 69 4.74 -10.22 6.09
N ARG A 70 3.51 -10.49 6.55
CA ARG A 70 3.19 -11.75 7.23
C ARG A 70 2.92 -12.89 6.24
N TYR A 71 3.14 -14.13 6.65
CA TYR A 71 2.85 -15.32 5.83
C TYR A 71 1.46 -15.33 5.19
N GLY A 72 1.41 -15.61 3.89
CA GLY A 72 0.19 -15.66 3.07
C GLY A 72 -0.32 -14.29 2.59
N TYR A 73 0.47 -13.22 2.75
CA TYR A 73 0.08 -11.84 2.41
C TYR A 73 1.04 -11.17 1.43
N ALA A 74 1.97 -11.91 0.85
CA ALA A 74 2.78 -11.43 -0.27
C ALA A 74 1.92 -10.87 -1.40
N ALA A 75 2.47 -9.91 -2.12
CA ALA A 75 1.86 -9.30 -3.30
C ALA A 75 2.82 -9.43 -4.48
N ALA A 76 2.28 -9.53 -5.70
CA ALA A 76 3.09 -9.55 -6.90
C ALA A 76 3.87 -8.24 -7.04
N SER A 77 5.18 -8.37 -7.22
CA SER A 77 6.13 -7.27 -7.38
C SER A 77 7.28 -7.78 -8.25
N GLN A 78 7.75 -6.95 -9.18
CA GLN A 78 8.76 -7.33 -10.17
C GLN A 78 10.15 -6.80 -9.83
N ARG A 79 10.23 -5.64 -9.17
CA ARG A 79 11.47 -4.90 -8.89
C ARG A 79 11.77 -4.81 -7.40
N ILE A 80 10.74 -4.90 -6.55
CA ILE A 80 10.90 -4.93 -5.09
C ILE A 80 10.75 -6.39 -4.62
N GLU A 81 11.74 -6.90 -3.91
CA GLU A 81 11.69 -8.23 -3.29
C GLU A 81 10.67 -8.23 -2.15
N ILE A 82 9.76 -9.20 -2.15
CA ILE A 82 8.77 -9.37 -1.08
C ILE A 82 9.09 -10.67 -0.35
N ILE A 83 9.39 -10.56 0.94
CA ILE A 83 9.58 -11.71 1.83
C ILE A 83 8.44 -11.77 2.85
N GLU A 84 8.22 -12.96 3.38
CA GLU A 84 7.24 -13.20 4.44
C GLU A 84 7.94 -13.65 5.73
N ALA A 85 7.42 -13.20 6.86
CA ALA A 85 7.91 -13.55 8.19
C ALA A 85 6.76 -13.76 9.18
N ALA A 86 7.06 -14.31 10.36
CA ALA A 86 6.06 -14.61 11.37
C ALA A 86 5.43 -13.35 12.03
N HIS A 87 4.13 -13.46 12.33
CA HIS A 87 3.38 -12.51 13.17
C HIS A 87 2.21 -13.27 13.83
N PRO A 88 1.92 -13.08 15.14
CA PRO A 88 2.36 -11.98 15.99
C PRO A 88 3.68 -12.20 16.74
N VAL A 89 4.23 -13.43 16.73
CA VAL A 89 5.51 -13.75 17.37
C VAL A 89 6.57 -13.89 16.27
N PRO A 90 7.76 -13.27 16.42
CA PRO A 90 8.85 -13.40 15.45
C PRO A 90 9.42 -14.83 15.44
N ASP A 91 9.92 -15.25 14.28
CA ASP A 91 10.62 -16.51 14.04
C ASP A 91 12.15 -16.39 14.14
#